data_AF-A0A2V6INV7-F1
#
_entry.id   AF-A0A2V6INV7-F1
#
_cell.length_a   1.000
_cell.length_b   1.000
_cell.length_c   1.000
_cell.angle_alpha   90.00
_cell.angle_beta   90.00
_cell.angle_gamma   90.00
#
_symmetry.space_group_name_H-M   'P 1'
#
loop_
_entity.id
_entity.type
_entity.pdbx_description
1 polymer ?
#
loop_
_entity_poly.entity_id
_entity_poly.type
_entity_poly.pdbx_seq_one_letter_code
_entity_poly.pdbx_strand_id
1 'polypeptide(L)'
;MIVHSSSANSYTPDEMMTIAAARLIRPGCVCFVGIGVPSAAANLARLTHAPDLVLIYESGAIGTHPNVLPLSIGDGELAETADAVVPLPEIFSYWLQAGRIDVGFLGAAQIDRFGNLNTTVIGGYGKPKTRLPGAGGAPEIALHAKKIFVVLKQSPRSFVAKLDFCT
;
A
#
# COMPACT_ATOMS: atom_id res chain seq x y z
N MET A 1 1.08 -46.73 -16.82
CA MET A 1 1.68 -46.11 -15.63
C MET A 1 2.34 -44.82 -16.10
N ILE A 2 1.58 -43.72 -16.17
CA ILE A 2 2.11 -42.42 -16.60
C ILE A 2 2.50 -41.68 -15.33
N VAL A 3 3.80 -41.70 -15.04
CA VAL A 3 4.43 -40.84 -14.04
C VAL A 3 4.19 -39.38 -14.46
N HIS A 4 3.25 -38.71 -13.77
CA HIS A 4 3.16 -37.25 -13.83
C HIS A 4 4.35 -36.72 -13.04
N SER A 5 5.32 -36.13 -13.75
CA SER A 5 6.42 -35.42 -13.13
C SER A 5 5.87 -34.24 -12.33
N SER A 6 6.25 -34.13 -11.07
CA SER A 6 5.93 -33.00 -10.19
C SER A 6 6.33 -31.67 -10.86
N SER A 7 5.36 -30.84 -11.22
CA SER A 7 5.63 -29.49 -11.71
C SER A 7 6.20 -28.63 -10.58
N ALA A 8 7.38 -28.07 -10.83
CA ALA A 8 8.07 -27.12 -9.97
C ALA A 8 7.17 -25.97 -9.48
N ASN A 9 7.28 -25.61 -8.20
CA ASN A 9 6.70 -24.46 -7.49
C ASN A 9 5.77 -23.54 -8.33
N SER A 10 4.45 -23.74 -8.20
CA SER A 10 3.46 -22.80 -8.74
C SER A 10 3.31 -21.60 -7.81
N TYR A 11 3.70 -20.40 -8.26
CA TYR A 11 3.42 -19.13 -7.61
C TYR A 11 2.54 -18.25 -8.51
N THR A 12 1.66 -17.48 -7.89
CA THR A 12 0.76 -16.54 -8.56
C THR A 12 1.48 -15.22 -8.86
N PRO A 13 1.01 -14.43 -9.85
CA PRO A 13 1.52 -13.08 -10.09
C PRO A 13 1.41 -12.17 -8.85
N ASP A 14 0.36 -12.34 -8.05
CA ASP A 14 0.13 -11.52 -6.84
C ASP A 14 1.14 -11.85 -5.74
N GLU A 15 1.49 -13.13 -5.55
CA GLU A 15 2.58 -13.54 -4.65
C GLU A 15 3.93 -12.99 -5.13
N MET A 16 4.21 -13.05 -6.44
CA MET A 16 5.45 -12.51 -6.99
C MET A 16 5.55 -11.00 -6.80
N MET A 17 4.46 -10.26 -7.03
CA MET A 17 4.38 -8.82 -6.77
C MET A 17 4.57 -8.51 -5.28
N THR A 18 3.93 -9.27 -4.40
CA THR A 18 4.03 -9.11 -2.94
C THR A 18 5.47 -9.31 -2.47
N ILE A 19 6.14 -10.38 -2.93
CA ILE A 19 7.54 -10.67 -2.60
C ILE A 19 8.48 -9.59 -3.16
N ALA A 20 8.24 -9.14 -4.40
CA ALA A 20 9.05 -8.09 -5.01
C ALA A 20 8.94 -6.77 -4.23
N ALA A 21 7.72 -6.37 -3.84
CA ALA A 21 7.48 -5.19 -3.02
C ALA A 21 8.10 -5.33 -1.62
N ALA A 22 7.96 -6.49 -0.98
CA ALA A 22 8.52 -6.74 0.35
C ALA A 22 10.05 -6.55 0.38
N ARG A 23 10.76 -7.04 -0.64
CA ARG A 23 12.22 -6.93 -0.77
C ARG A 23 12.74 -5.49 -0.91
N LEU A 24 11.88 -4.52 -1.24
CA LEU A 24 12.26 -3.10 -1.33
C LEU A 24 12.29 -2.41 0.03
N ILE A 25 11.65 -2.99 1.04
CA ILE A 25 11.57 -2.45 2.40
C ILE A 25 12.89 -2.74 3.11
N ARG A 26 13.43 -1.73 3.80
CA ARG A 26 14.66 -1.89 4.58
C ARG A 26 14.32 -2.19 6.05
N PRO A 27 15.14 -2.98 6.75
CA PRO A 27 15.00 -3.16 8.20
C PRO A 27 14.98 -1.81 8.93
N GLY A 28 14.13 -1.69 9.95
CA GLY A 28 14.03 -0.50 10.80
C GLY A 28 13.35 0.72 10.17
N CYS A 29 12.84 0.64 8.93
CA CYS A 29 12.07 1.74 8.33
C CYS A 29 10.73 1.95 9.03
N VAL A 30 10.22 3.18 8.97
CA VAL A 30 8.82 3.50 9.28
C VAL A 30 8.02 3.50 7.98
N CYS A 31 7.07 2.57 7.88
CA CYS A 31 6.30 2.32 6.67
C CYS A 31 4.83 2.69 6.87
N PHE A 32 4.37 3.69 6.13
CA PHE A 32 2.95 4.03 6.02
C PHE A 32 2.31 3.14 4.96
N VAL A 33 1.36 2.30 5.37
CA VAL A 33 0.85 1.22 4.52
C VAL A 33 -0.68 1.24 4.44
N GLY A 34 -1.19 0.94 3.25
CA GLY A 34 -2.61 0.72 3.01
C GLY A 34 -3.00 -0.76 3.10
N ILE A 35 -4.21 -1.09 2.65
CA ILE A 35 -4.74 -2.46 2.65
C ILE A 35 -4.40 -3.20 1.34
N GLY A 36 -4.46 -4.54 1.37
CA GLY A 36 -4.23 -5.40 0.21
C GLY A 36 -2.76 -5.75 0.00
N VAL A 37 -2.30 -5.77 -1.26
CA VAL A 37 -0.91 -6.14 -1.61
C VAL A 37 0.14 -5.32 -0.86
N PRO A 38 -0.01 -3.99 -0.65
CA PRO A 38 0.86 -3.23 0.23
C PRO A 38 1.00 -3.79 1.65
N SER A 39 -0.13 -4.06 2.33
CA SER A 39 -0.14 -4.62 3.68
C SER A 39 0.50 -6.02 3.71
N ALA A 40 0.20 -6.84 2.70
CA ALA A 40 0.80 -8.17 2.55
C ALA A 40 2.33 -8.08 2.39
N ALA A 41 2.82 -7.17 1.56
CA ALA A 41 4.26 -6.97 1.34
C ALA A 41 4.97 -6.48 2.60
N ALA A 42 4.38 -5.52 3.30
CA ALA A 42 4.94 -4.96 4.53
C ALA A 42 4.97 -6.00 5.67
N ASN A 43 3.90 -6.76 5.86
CA ASN A 43 3.88 -7.85 6.84
C ASN A 43 4.80 -9.00 6.46
N LEU A 44 4.93 -9.34 5.17
CA LEU A 44 5.92 -10.32 4.71
C LEU A 44 7.34 -9.87 5.01
N ALA A 45 7.68 -8.61 4.76
CA ALA A 45 9.00 -8.07 5.11
C ALA A 45 9.26 -8.16 6.62
N ARG A 46 8.28 -7.74 7.43
CA ARG A 46 8.32 -7.82 8.90
C ARG A 46 8.56 -9.23 9.41
N LEU A 47 7.85 -10.21 8.87
CA LEU A 47 7.95 -11.62 9.30
C LEU A 47 9.18 -12.35 8.74
N THR A 48 10.00 -11.69 7.91
CA THR A 48 11.15 -12.34 7.25
C THR A 48 12.47 -11.62 7.52
N HIS A 49 12.75 -10.54 6.79
CA HIS A 49 14.09 -9.93 6.75
C HIS A 49 14.16 -8.56 7.44
N ALA A 50 13.02 -8.00 7.83
CA ALA A 50 12.90 -6.68 8.44
C ALA A 50 12.05 -6.72 9.73
N PRO A 51 12.42 -7.51 10.76
CA PRO A 51 11.62 -7.70 11.97
C PRO A 51 11.33 -6.39 12.72
N ASP A 52 12.24 -5.42 12.64
CA ASP A 52 12.13 -4.12 13.31
C ASP A 52 11.35 -3.07 12.48
N LEU A 53 10.63 -3.49 11.43
CA LEU A 53 9.80 -2.62 10.60
C LEU A 53 8.62 -2.06 11.42
N VAL A 54 8.49 -0.72 11.45
CA VAL A 54 7.36 -0.05 12.09
C VAL A 54 6.28 0.17 11.04
N LEU A 55 5.11 -0.44 11.24
CA LEU A 55 3.95 -0.25 10.38
C LEU A 55 3.03 0.83 10.94
N ILE A 56 2.67 1.81 10.10
CA ILE A 56 1.69 2.85 10.42
C ILE A 56 0.55 2.78 9.42
N TYR A 57 -0.68 2.82 9.93
CA TYR A 57 -1.91 2.86 9.13
C TYR A 57 -2.68 4.17 9.38
N GLU A 58 -3.44 4.59 8.37
CA GLU A 58 -4.23 5.83 8.39
C GLU A 58 -5.23 5.91 9.57
N SER A 59 -5.66 4.76 10.10
CA SER A 59 -6.58 4.67 11.24
C SER A 59 -6.02 5.16 12.57
N GLY A 60 -4.71 5.38 12.68
CA GLY A 60 -4.09 5.75 13.96
C GLY A 60 -3.15 4.70 14.53
N ALA A 61 -3.17 3.48 14.00
CA ALA A 61 -2.36 2.37 14.50
C ALA A 61 -0.88 2.58 14.14
N ILE A 62 -0.03 2.67 15.16
CA ILE A 62 1.42 2.82 15.06
C ILE A 62 2.08 1.56 15.62
N GLY A 63 3.08 1.04 14.91
CA GLY A 63 3.81 -0.16 15.34
C GLY A 63 2.90 -1.38 15.38
N THR A 64 2.00 -1.50 14.41
CA THR A 64 1.05 -2.63 14.38
C THR A 64 1.70 -3.92 13.88
N HIS A 65 1.37 -5.03 14.54
CA HIS A 65 1.89 -6.36 14.29
C HIS A 65 0.77 -7.36 14.00
N PRO A 66 -0.02 -7.18 12.93
CA PRO A 66 -1.21 -7.98 12.70
C PRO A 66 -0.82 -9.45 12.43
N ASN A 67 -1.56 -10.37 13.05
CA ASN A 67 -1.47 -11.83 12.90
C ASN A 67 -2.20 -12.31 11.64
N VAL A 68 -3.27 -11.61 11.27
CA VAL A 68 -4.02 -11.80 10.02
C VAL A 68 -4.00 -10.52 9.21
N LEU A 69 -4.02 -10.62 7.89
CA LEU A 69 -4.04 -9.40 7.07
C LEU A 69 -5.37 -8.65 7.31
N PRO A 70 -5.32 -7.35 7.64
CA PRO A 70 -6.50 -6.56 7.92
C PRO A 70 -7.38 -6.43 6.68
N LEU A 71 -8.70 -6.53 6.87
CA LEU A 71 -9.68 -6.42 5.78
C LEU A 71 -9.92 -4.97 5.35
N SER A 72 -9.70 -4.02 6.27
CA SER A 72 -9.88 -2.60 6.03
C SER A 72 -8.97 -1.77 6.94
N ILE A 73 -8.86 -0.47 6.66
CA ILE A 73 -8.10 0.46 7.51
C ILE A 73 -8.69 0.53 8.93
N GLY A 74 -10.00 0.33 9.09
CA GLY A 74 -10.69 0.34 10.38
C GLY A 74 -10.81 -1.05 11.03
N ASP A 75 -10.06 -2.05 10.56
CA ASP A 75 -10.09 -3.39 11.15
C ASP A 75 -9.49 -3.39 12.57
N GLY A 76 -10.16 -4.05 13.52
CA GLY A 76 -9.75 -4.11 14.92
C GLY A 76 -8.37 -4.75 15.11
N GLU A 77 -7.99 -5.67 14.22
CA GLU A 77 -6.67 -6.32 14.21
C GLU A 77 -5.52 -5.30 14.22
N LEU A 78 -5.69 -4.15 13.54
CA LEU A 78 -4.68 -3.10 13.50
C LEU A 78 -4.50 -2.42 14.85
N ALA A 79 -5.60 -2.14 15.55
CA ALA A 79 -5.57 -1.48 16.85
C ALA A 79 -5.13 -2.43 17.97
N GLU A 80 -5.60 -3.69 17.93
CA GLU A 80 -5.29 -4.71 18.95
C GLU A 80 -3.80 -5.09 18.99
N THR A 81 -3.10 -4.97 17.85
CA THR A 81 -1.69 -5.32 17.72
C THR A 81 -0.76 -4.12 17.64
N ALA A 82 -1.26 -2.89 17.83
CA ALA A 82 -0.47 -1.67 17.78
C ALA A 82 0.21 -1.36 19.11
N ASP A 83 1.42 -0.79 19.02
CA ASP A 83 2.09 -0.18 20.17
C ASP A 83 1.31 1.04 20.70
N ALA A 84 0.67 1.78 19.79
CA ALA A 84 -0.18 2.91 20.11
C ALA A 84 -1.27 3.13 19.05
N VAL A 85 -2.41 3.67 19.48
CA VAL A 85 -3.47 4.17 18.61
C VAL A 85 -3.64 5.66 18.90
N VAL A 86 -3.45 6.48 17.87
CA VAL A 86 -3.56 7.94 17.98
C VAL A 86 -4.62 8.50 17.04
N PRO A 87 -5.16 9.71 17.30
CA PRO A 87 -6.12 10.33 16.39
C PRO A 87 -5.55 10.57 14.99
N LEU A 88 -6.41 10.50 13.97
CA LEU A 88 -6.03 10.74 12.58
C LEU A 88 -5.26 12.07 12.37
N PRO A 89 -5.64 13.21 12.97
CA PRO A 89 -4.86 14.44 12.84
C PRO A 89 -3.39 14.32 13.28
N GLU A 90 -3.10 13.46 14.26
CA GLU A 90 -1.73 13.22 14.74
C GLU A 90 -0.92 12.38 13.75
N ILE A 91 -1.50 11.30 13.20
CA ILE A 91 -0.85 10.49 12.16
C ILE A 91 -0.43 11.35 10.97
N PHE A 92 -1.30 12.25 10.51
CA PHE A 92 -0.96 13.12 9.40
C PHE A 92 0.01 14.23 9.82
N SER A 93 -0.27 14.97 10.88
CA SER A 93 0.53 16.17 11.21
C SER A 93 1.87 15.84 11.84
N TYR A 94 1.88 14.95 12.83
CA TYR A 94 3.08 14.62 13.60
C TYR A 94 3.90 13.51 12.94
N TRP A 95 3.28 12.45 12.40
CA TRP A 95 4.06 11.35 11.84
C TRP A 95 4.42 11.59 10.38
N LEU A 96 3.43 11.84 9.53
CA LEU A 96 3.64 11.97 8.09
C LEU A 96 4.25 13.31 7.68
N GLN A 97 3.56 14.42 7.93
CA GLN A 97 3.96 15.75 7.47
C GLN A 97 5.25 16.26 8.10
N ALA A 98 5.57 15.84 9.33
CA ALA A 98 6.84 16.15 9.97
C ALA A 98 8.02 15.27 9.49
N GLY A 99 7.83 14.45 8.44
CA GLY A 99 8.91 13.72 7.78
C GLY A 99 9.41 12.49 8.54
N ARG A 100 8.58 11.88 9.40
CA ARG A 100 8.94 10.67 10.17
C ARG A 100 8.64 9.36 9.43
N ILE A 101 8.03 9.44 8.25
CA ILE A 101 7.71 8.28 7.41
C ILE A 101 8.79 8.08 6.35
N ASP A 102 9.45 6.93 6.37
CA ASP A 102 10.50 6.60 5.41
C ASP A 102 9.94 6.10 4.08
N VAL A 103 8.89 5.29 4.13
CA VAL A 103 8.27 4.68 2.95
C VAL A 103 6.76 4.78 3.05
N GLY A 104 6.12 5.24 1.97
CA GLY A 104 4.68 5.17 1.77
C GLY A 104 4.33 4.22 0.64
N PHE A 105 3.40 3.30 0.88
CA PHE A 105 2.83 2.48 -0.19
C PHE A 105 1.57 3.11 -0.77
N LEU A 106 1.47 3.16 -2.09
CA LEU A 106 0.29 3.62 -2.81
C LEU A 106 -0.16 2.59 -3.85
N GLY A 107 -1.47 2.56 -4.08
CA GLY A 107 -2.09 1.89 -5.22
C GLY A 107 -2.81 2.92 -6.09
N ALA A 108 -3.23 2.53 -7.29
CA ALA A 108 -4.01 3.40 -8.16
C ALA A 108 -4.91 2.60 -9.10
N ALA A 109 -5.92 3.23 -9.67
CA ALA A 109 -6.62 2.68 -10.84
C ALA A 109 -5.87 3.03 -12.14
N GLN A 110 -5.27 4.22 -12.21
CA GLN A 110 -4.40 4.65 -13.31
C GLN A 110 -3.10 5.26 -12.78
N ILE A 111 -2.01 5.05 -13.51
CA ILE A 111 -0.72 5.72 -13.36
C ILE A 111 -0.26 6.22 -14.73
N ASP A 112 0.32 7.41 -14.78
CA ASP A 112 0.92 7.97 -15.99
C ASP A 112 2.45 7.89 -16.00
N ARG A 113 3.07 8.33 -17.10
CA ARG A 113 4.53 8.32 -17.28
C ARG A 113 5.30 9.23 -16.32
N PHE A 114 4.62 10.11 -15.61
CA PHE A 114 5.20 11.03 -14.62
C PHE A 114 5.02 10.52 -13.19
N GLY A 115 4.32 9.40 -13.00
CA GLY A 115 4.03 8.84 -11.69
C GLY A 115 2.79 9.44 -11.02
N ASN A 116 2.01 10.26 -11.73
CA ASN A 116 0.74 10.74 -11.21
C ASN A 116 -0.24 9.57 -11.09
N LEU A 117 -1.11 9.62 -10.07
CA LEU A 117 -2.04 8.54 -9.76
C LEU A 117 -3.50 9.00 -9.91
N ASN A 118 -4.37 8.06 -10.22
CA ASN A 118 -5.82 8.25 -10.16
C ASN A 118 -6.46 7.14 -9.33
N THR A 119 -7.08 7.52 -8.22
CA THR A 119 -7.92 6.67 -7.38
C THR A 119 -9.34 7.23 -7.22
N THR A 120 -9.69 8.26 -7.98
CA THR A 120 -10.90 9.06 -7.75
C THR A 120 -12.01 8.74 -8.76
N VAL A 121 -11.75 8.86 -10.07
CA VAL A 121 -12.80 8.71 -11.10
C VAL A 121 -12.25 8.16 -12.42
N ILE A 122 -13.07 7.39 -13.15
CA ILE A 122 -12.85 7.05 -14.56
C ILE A 122 -13.88 7.81 -15.41
N GLY A 123 -13.44 8.46 -16.49
CA GLY A 123 -14.18 9.42 -17.28
C GLY A 123 -14.24 10.82 -16.65
N GLY A 124 -15.15 11.68 -17.13
CA GLY A 124 -15.25 13.07 -16.68
C GLY A 124 -15.72 13.21 -15.22
N TYR A 125 -15.09 14.11 -14.45
CA TYR A 125 -15.37 14.27 -13.02
C TYR A 125 -16.84 14.58 -12.69
N GLY A 126 -17.48 15.48 -13.44
CA GLY A 126 -18.89 15.87 -13.22
C GLY A 126 -19.91 14.75 -13.51
N LYS A 127 -19.59 13.83 -14.42
CA LYS A 127 -20.43 12.68 -14.77
C LYS A 127 -19.54 11.46 -15.07
N PRO A 128 -19.05 10.77 -14.02
CA PRO A 128 -18.09 9.69 -14.18
C PRO A 128 -18.72 8.50 -14.88
N LYS A 129 -17.89 7.74 -15.58
CA LYS A 129 -18.23 6.37 -15.93
C LYS A 129 -18.15 5.45 -14.70
N THR A 130 -17.16 5.68 -13.84
CA THR A 130 -16.97 4.92 -12.60
C THR A 130 -16.45 5.85 -11.50
N ARG A 131 -17.09 5.82 -10.32
CA ARG A 131 -16.52 6.38 -9.08
C ARG A 131 -15.63 5.33 -8.44
N LEU A 132 -14.42 5.73 -8.11
CA LEU A 132 -13.44 4.89 -7.42
C LEU A 132 -13.47 5.24 -5.91
N PRO A 133 -12.75 4.49 -5.06
CA PRO A 133 -12.77 4.69 -3.61
C PRO A 133 -12.38 6.11 -3.15
N GLY A 134 -11.62 6.86 -3.95
CA GLY A 134 -11.18 8.22 -3.64
C GLY A 134 -9.71 8.31 -3.23
N ALA A 135 -9.29 9.53 -2.89
CA ALA A 135 -7.91 9.85 -2.57
C ALA A 135 -7.43 9.23 -1.25
N GLY A 136 -8.30 9.20 -0.23
CA GLY A 136 -7.88 8.89 1.14
C GLY A 136 -6.69 9.76 1.56
N GLY A 137 -5.77 9.20 2.33
CA GLY A 137 -4.48 9.84 2.64
C GLY A 137 -3.45 9.87 1.51
N ALA A 138 -3.74 9.36 0.30
CA ALA A 138 -2.73 9.18 -0.74
C ALA A 138 -2.00 10.47 -1.16
N PRO A 139 -2.66 11.64 -1.31
CA PRO A 139 -1.98 12.90 -1.65
C PRO A 139 -0.96 13.31 -0.58
N GLU A 140 -1.33 13.20 0.70
CA GLU A 140 -0.46 13.52 1.82
C GLU A 140 0.73 12.57 1.88
N ILE A 141 0.50 11.27 1.67
CA ILE A 141 1.56 10.25 1.66
C ILE A 141 2.53 10.54 0.51
N ALA A 142 2.01 10.78 -0.70
CA ALA A 142 2.80 11.07 -1.89
C ALA A 142 3.69 12.31 -1.72
N LEU A 143 3.20 13.31 -0.98
CA LEU A 143 3.91 14.57 -0.75
C LEU A 143 4.97 14.47 0.36
N HIS A 144 4.70 13.72 1.43
CA HIS A 144 5.48 13.83 2.67
C HIS A 144 6.31 12.60 3.04
N ALA A 145 5.99 11.40 2.54
CA ALA A 145 6.85 10.24 2.79
C ALA A 145 8.18 10.38 2.03
N LYS A 146 9.29 9.99 2.65
CA LYS A 146 10.63 10.15 2.04
C LYS A 146 10.80 9.33 0.75
N LYS A 147 10.04 8.24 0.59
CA LYS A 147 10.02 7.40 -0.60
C LYS A 147 8.63 6.81 -0.81
N ILE A 148 8.21 6.72 -2.07
CA ILE A 148 6.93 6.12 -2.47
C ILE A 148 7.16 4.82 -3.21
N PHE A 149 6.42 3.78 -2.83
CA PHE A 149 6.28 2.54 -3.60
C PHE A 149 4.87 2.43 -4.14
N VAL A 150 4.74 2.43 -5.47
CA VAL A 150 3.46 2.17 -6.13
C VAL A 150 3.39 0.70 -6.50
N VAL A 151 2.38 -0.01 -6.03
CA VAL A 151 2.13 -1.42 -6.37
C VAL A 151 0.82 -1.51 -7.15
N LEU A 152 0.92 -1.90 -8.42
CA LEU A 152 -0.21 -1.87 -9.34
C LEU A 152 -0.10 -2.98 -10.40
N LYS A 153 -1.21 -3.68 -10.65
CA LYS A 153 -1.30 -4.65 -11.75
C LYS A 153 -1.22 -3.91 -13.08
N GLN A 154 -0.25 -4.28 -13.91
CA GLN A 154 -0.02 -3.63 -15.20
C GLN A 154 -1.07 -4.05 -16.23
N SER A 155 -1.67 -3.05 -16.87
CA SER A 155 -2.58 -3.22 -18.01
C SER A 155 -2.66 -1.90 -18.79
N PRO A 156 -3.15 -1.91 -20.05
CA PRO A 156 -3.40 -0.67 -20.79
C PRO A 156 -4.43 0.26 -20.14
N ARG A 157 -5.24 -0.24 -19.19
CA ARG A 157 -6.21 0.57 -18.44
C ARG A 157 -5.59 1.21 -17.22
N SER A 158 -4.58 0.59 -16.64
CA SER A 158 -3.90 1.07 -15.43
C SER A 158 -2.65 1.88 -15.73
N PHE A 159 -1.96 1.62 -16.84
CA PHE A 159 -0.81 2.42 -17.28
C PHE A 159 -1.21 3.20 -18.52
N VAL A 160 -1.47 4.50 -18.34
CA VAL A 160 -2.10 5.35 -19.35
C VAL A 160 -1.21 6.53 -19.73
N ALA A 161 -1.40 7.07 -20.93
CA ALA A 161 -0.68 8.27 -21.36
C ALA A 161 -1.18 9.53 -20.62
N LYS A 162 -2.47 9.57 -20.27
CA LYS A 162 -3.13 10.67 -19.57
C LYS A 162 -4.16 10.10 -18.61
N LEU A 163 -4.14 10.58 -17.37
CA LEU A 163 -5.14 10.24 -16.36
C LEU A 163 -6.49 10.88 -16.69
N ASP A 164 -7.58 10.21 -16.33
CA ASP A 164 -8.91 10.81 -16.34
C ASP A 164 -9.04 11.89 -15.25
N PHE A 165 -8.32 11.71 -14.14
CA PHE A 165 -8.23 12.64 -13.03
C PHE A 165 -6.88 12.47 -12.32
N CYS A 166 -6.23 13.57 -11.95
CA CYS A 166 -5.06 13.52 -11.08
C CYS A 166 -5.57 13.64 -9.64
N THR A 167 -5.51 12.52 -8.92
CA THR A 167 -5.78 12.48 -7.48
C THR A 167 -4.73 13.29 -6.73
#